data_AF-A0A955D7D8-F1
#
_entry.id   AF-A0A955D7D8-F1
#
_cell.length_a   1.000
_cell.length_b   1.000
_cell.length_c   1.000
_cell.angle_alpha   90.00
_cell.angle_beta   90.00
_cell.angle_gamma   90.00
#
_symmetry.space_group_name_H-M   'P 1'
#
loop_
_entity.id
_entity.type
_entity.pdbx_description
1 polymer ?
#
loop_
_entity_poly.entity_id
_entity_poly.type
_entity_poly.pdbx_seq_one_letter_code
_entity_poly.pdbx_strand_id
1 'polypeptide(L)'
;MPPLTRMVVPALEDLARQLRFAPREALLRDIERAESLAGEVLATSTYDEAWIIARVTGYEAKLESPAIILGNALLADLSAFVERLSDAARLGEADLPEGWLDTEALAARWSVSRKTLDRYRKRGLVARRVIGGDAKVRLAFTPDIVEAFEARQGRTIAKARKFTRIPPEIEASIVRRAGRYRSRFGCSLNEAAARLATRFDRSHEAVRQVLQRHDQARPKAARIFDAPGPPDERFERLAWRAWRRALDPGLLARRSKRSRVSVVRCINRRRTALLQGVEVTPFGARVKVDAADRVLEAEPCRTGLDVRPVLDALEWARQAPRTPAPVGIEERLRAQAYHLLVRRAADLAAGLDPAKPDAQPIDLAETSLRWASRLKAALVLSQQGLIARAIESRLGRPLHPVRGADFAAPLLLPCRR
;
A
#
# COMPACT_ATOMS: atom_id res chain seq x y z
N MET A 1 -23.53 25.33 -13.13
CA MET A 1 -23.66 24.89 -11.72
C MET A 1 -22.35 24.23 -11.30
N PRO A 2 -21.78 24.53 -10.11
CA PRO A 2 -20.70 23.71 -9.58
C PRO A 2 -21.19 22.28 -9.40
N PRO A 3 -20.50 21.26 -9.97
CA PRO A 3 -20.93 19.88 -9.87
C PRO A 3 -20.99 19.46 -8.39
N LEU A 4 -22.01 18.68 -8.03
CA LEU A 4 -22.08 18.07 -6.71
C LEU A 4 -20.88 17.15 -6.52
N THR A 5 -20.21 17.28 -5.39
CA THR A 5 -19.07 16.43 -5.07
C THR A 5 -19.51 14.96 -5.02
N ARG A 6 -18.76 14.07 -5.67
CA ARG A 6 -19.04 12.63 -5.65
C ARG A 6 -18.69 12.08 -4.27
N MET A 7 -19.61 11.32 -3.66
CA MET A 7 -19.36 10.56 -2.44
C MET A 7 -18.72 9.23 -2.78
N VAL A 8 -17.86 8.73 -1.90
CA VAL A 8 -17.18 7.44 -2.00
C VAL A 8 -17.90 6.36 -1.22
N VAL A 9 -18.52 6.70 -0.09
CA VAL A 9 -19.28 5.81 0.78
C VAL A 9 -20.68 5.58 0.19
N PRO A 10 -20.99 4.36 -0.30
CA PRO A 10 -22.26 4.09 -0.97
C PRO A 10 -23.48 4.31 -0.05
N ALA A 11 -23.38 3.90 1.22
CA ALA A 11 -24.43 4.08 2.22
C ALA A 11 -24.84 5.55 2.41
N LEU A 12 -23.88 6.48 2.45
CA LEU A 12 -24.17 7.92 2.53
C LEU A 12 -24.83 8.43 1.25
N GLU A 13 -24.41 7.93 0.10
CA GLU A 13 -25.02 8.30 -1.18
C GLU A 13 -26.46 7.80 -1.30
N ASP A 14 -26.72 6.59 -0.84
CA ASP A 14 -28.06 5.99 -0.81
C ASP A 14 -28.97 6.74 0.17
N LEU A 15 -28.48 7.07 1.37
CA LEU A 15 -29.20 7.88 2.36
C LEU A 15 -29.54 9.27 1.79
N ALA A 16 -28.58 9.95 1.16
CA ALA A 16 -28.85 11.25 0.53
C ALA A 16 -29.91 11.16 -0.58
N ARG A 17 -29.92 10.05 -1.35
CA ARG A 17 -30.91 9.81 -2.40
C ARG A 17 -32.31 9.59 -1.85
N GLN A 18 -32.43 8.94 -0.69
CA GLN A 18 -33.71 8.74 0.00
C GLN A 18 -34.21 10.06 0.62
N LEU A 19 -33.35 10.77 1.33
CA LEU A 19 -33.70 12.00 2.05
C LEU A 19 -34.07 13.16 1.12
N ARG A 20 -33.65 13.16 -0.16
CA ARG A 20 -33.96 14.26 -1.11
C ARG A 20 -35.47 14.55 -1.27
N PHE A 21 -36.33 13.61 -0.91
CA PHE A 21 -37.80 13.74 -0.97
C PHE A 21 -38.43 14.10 0.38
N ALA A 22 -37.63 14.22 1.44
CA ALA A 22 -38.12 14.60 2.76
C ALA A 22 -38.62 16.06 2.75
N PRO A 23 -39.59 16.40 3.60
CA PRO A 23 -40.02 17.78 3.78
C PRO A 23 -38.85 18.69 4.16
N ARG A 24 -38.90 19.96 3.73
CA ARG A 24 -37.82 20.93 3.93
C ARG A 24 -37.37 21.02 5.39
N GLU A 25 -38.29 21.06 6.34
CA GLU A 25 -37.96 21.12 7.77
C GLU A 25 -37.21 19.89 8.28
N ALA A 26 -37.49 18.71 7.73
CA ALA A 26 -36.74 17.49 8.06
C ALA A 26 -35.32 17.58 7.52
N LEU A 27 -35.15 18.03 6.26
CA LEU A 27 -33.83 18.24 5.67
C LEU A 27 -32.97 19.21 6.48
N LEU A 28 -33.54 20.31 7.00
CA LEU A 28 -32.81 21.25 7.84
C LEU A 28 -32.29 20.60 9.13
N ARG A 29 -33.12 19.81 9.81
CA ARG A 29 -32.71 19.05 11.00
C ARG A 29 -31.62 18.03 10.69
N ASP A 30 -31.75 17.32 9.57
CA ASP A 30 -30.78 16.31 9.16
C ASP A 30 -29.44 16.94 8.77
N ILE A 31 -29.45 18.15 8.19
CA ILE A 31 -28.24 18.94 7.91
C ILE A 31 -27.52 19.30 9.22
N GLU A 32 -28.22 19.85 10.20
CA GLU A 32 -27.65 20.24 11.51
C GLU A 32 -27.08 19.03 12.26
N ARG A 33 -27.77 17.89 12.20
CA ARG A 33 -27.29 16.64 12.80
C ARG A 33 -26.08 16.08 12.08
N ALA A 34 -26.04 16.12 10.75
CA ALA A 34 -24.89 15.69 9.96
C ALA A 34 -23.66 16.59 10.17
N GLU A 35 -23.89 17.88 10.37
CA GLU A 35 -22.86 18.85 10.79
C GLU A 35 -22.28 18.50 12.16
N SER A 36 -23.16 18.25 13.14
CA SER A 36 -22.74 17.85 14.50
C SER A 36 -21.97 16.53 14.50
N LEU A 37 -22.41 15.56 13.69
CA LEU A 37 -21.76 14.27 13.50
C LEU A 37 -20.29 14.41 13.06
N ALA A 38 -19.99 15.41 12.23
CA ALA A 38 -18.62 15.64 11.78
C ALA A 38 -17.66 16.00 12.92
N GLY A 39 -18.16 16.53 14.04
CA GLY A 39 -17.38 16.80 15.26
C GLY A 39 -17.11 15.54 16.10
N GLU A 40 -18.05 14.59 16.11
CA GLU A 40 -18.02 13.37 16.92
C GLU A 40 -17.18 12.24 16.32
N VAL A 41 -17.08 12.21 14.99
CA VAL A 41 -16.41 11.12 14.26
C VAL A 41 -14.88 11.19 14.44
N LEU A 42 -14.31 10.07 14.90
CA LEU A 42 -12.88 9.82 14.96
C LEU A 42 -12.40 9.14 13.68
N ALA A 43 -11.42 9.74 13.01
CA ALA A 43 -10.94 9.28 11.70
C ALA A 43 -10.37 7.85 11.69
N THR A 44 -9.92 7.34 12.84
CA THR A 44 -9.31 6.01 12.98
C THR A 44 -10.29 4.93 13.41
N SER A 45 -11.54 5.29 13.73
CA SER A 45 -12.57 4.37 14.18
C SER A 45 -13.42 3.85 13.03
N THR A 46 -14.24 2.83 13.30
CA THR A 46 -15.24 2.30 12.38
C THR A 46 -16.64 2.56 12.94
N TYR A 47 -17.60 2.78 12.05
CA TYR A 47 -18.98 3.13 12.38
C TYR A 47 -19.94 2.25 11.61
N ASP A 48 -20.98 1.79 12.29
CA ASP A 48 -22.07 1.03 11.70
C ASP A 48 -23.01 1.95 10.91
N GLU A 49 -23.47 1.51 9.74
CA GLU A 49 -24.41 2.25 8.90
C GLU A 49 -25.71 2.62 9.63
N ALA A 50 -26.29 1.70 10.40
CA ALA A 50 -27.51 1.98 11.15
C ALA A 50 -27.30 3.07 12.20
N TRP A 51 -26.13 3.09 12.84
CA TRP A 51 -25.75 4.15 13.78
C TRP A 51 -25.65 5.52 13.09
N ILE A 52 -25.08 5.57 11.88
CA ILE A 52 -24.98 6.81 11.10
C ILE A 52 -26.38 7.32 10.72
N ILE A 53 -27.26 6.44 10.21
CA ILE A 53 -28.63 6.79 9.86
C ILE A 53 -29.37 7.35 11.08
N ALA A 54 -29.26 6.67 12.22
CA ALA A 54 -29.89 7.12 13.47
C ALA A 54 -29.34 8.48 13.91
N ARG A 55 -28.04 8.71 13.77
CA ARG A 55 -27.42 9.97 14.19
C ARG A 55 -27.80 11.14 13.28
N VAL A 56 -27.96 10.91 11.98
CA VAL A 56 -28.36 11.94 11.01
C VAL A 56 -29.87 12.20 11.05
N THR A 57 -30.69 11.15 10.96
CA THR A 57 -32.15 11.27 10.78
C THR A 57 -32.94 11.20 12.08
N GLY A 58 -32.33 10.72 13.17
CA GLY A 58 -33.02 10.42 14.42
C GLY A 58 -33.87 9.14 14.38
N TYR A 59 -33.87 8.41 13.27
CA TYR A 59 -34.62 7.18 13.09
C TYR A 59 -33.73 5.95 13.24
N GLU A 60 -34.13 4.99 14.07
CA GLU A 60 -33.43 3.71 14.22
C GLU A 60 -33.73 2.79 13.03
N ALA A 61 -32.80 2.75 12.08
CA ALA A 61 -32.91 1.85 10.93
C ALA A 61 -32.62 0.40 11.32
N LYS A 62 -33.55 -0.50 10.98
CA LYS A 62 -33.34 -1.96 11.10
C LYS A 62 -32.78 -2.49 9.79
N LEU A 63 -31.47 -2.66 9.72
CA LEU A 63 -30.76 -3.23 8.57
C LEU A 63 -30.39 -4.68 8.85
N GLU A 64 -30.67 -5.59 7.92
CA GLU A 64 -30.28 -7.01 8.04
C GLU A 64 -28.76 -7.22 7.96
N SER A 65 -28.05 -6.31 7.28
CA SER A 65 -26.59 -6.37 7.12
C SER A 65 -26.03 -4.95 6.93
N PRO A 66 -25.86 -4.18 8.02
CA PRO A 66 -25.35 -2.82 7.95
C PRO A 66 -23.88 -2.79 7.48
N ALA A 67 -23.54 -1.83 6.62
CA ALA A 67 -22.16 -1.62 6.21
C ALA A 67 -21.31 -1.05 7.35
N ILE A 68 -20.04 -1.46 7.41
CA ILE A 68 -19.04 -0.87 8.31
C ILE A 68 -18.24 0.20 7.56
N ILE A 69 -18.27 1.42 8.06
CA ILE A 69 -17.69 2.59 7.40
C ILE A 69 -16.51 3.12 8.23
N LEU A 70 -15.36 3.31 7.59
CA LEU A 70 -14.21 3.93 8.24
C LEU A 70 -14.48 5.42 8.49
N GLY A 71 -14.14 5.91 9.68
CA GLY A 71 -14.39 7.30 10.08
C GLY A 71 -13.73 8.33 9.16
N ASN A 72 -12.56 8.04 8.61
CA ASN A 72 -11.92 8.91 7.62
C ASN A 72 -12.68 9.01 6.29
N ALA A 73 -13.33 7.94 5.84
CA ALA A 73 -14.17 7.92 4.65
C ALA A 73 -15.49 8.65 4.92
N LEU A 74 -16.09 8.43 6.10
CA LEU A 74 -17.27 9.16 6.55
C LEU A 74 -17.02 10.69 6.57
N LEU A 75 -15.96 11.14 7.27
CA LEU A 75 -15.57 12.56 7.31
C LEU A 75 -15.29 13.15 5.92
N ALA A 76 -14.82 12.33 4.98
CA ALA A 76 -14.52 12.80 3.63
C ALA A 76 -15.77 13.14 2.83
N ASP A 77 -16.89 12.47 3.12
CA ASP A 77 -18.13 12.57 2.37
C ASP A 77 -19.21 13.41 3.07
N LEU A 78 -19.12 13.65 4.37
CA LEU A 78 -20.12 14.42 5.13
C LEU A 78 -20.38 15.83 4.54
N SER A 79 -19.35 16.53 4.04
CA SER A 79 -19.55 17.80 3.33
C SER A 79 -20.41 17.62 2.08
N ALA A 80 -20.09 16.62 1.25
CA ALA A 80 -20.82 16.35 0.02
C ALA A 80 -22.27 15.90 0.30
N PHE A 81 -22.48 15.15 1.37
CA PHE A 81 -23.79 14.74 1.87
C PHE A 81 -24.63 15.95 2.25
N VAL A 82 -24.11 16.85 3.09
CA VAL A 82 -24.80 18.09 3.50
C VAL A 82 -25.07 19.00 2.31
N GLU A 83 -24.14 19.13 1.36
CA GLU A 83 -24.36 19.91 0.15
C GLU A 83 -25.54 19.40 -0.68
N ARG A 84 -25.77 18.08 -0.75
CA ARG A 84 -26.91 17.48 -1.45
C ARG A 84 -28.22 17.73 -0.74
N LEU A 85 -28.25 17.57 0.59
CA LEU A 85 -29.44 17.89 1.38
C LEU A 85 -29.78 19.39 1.29
N SER A 86 -28.76 20.24 1.29
CA SER A 86 -28.92 21.69 1.15
C SER A 86 -29.50 22.08 -0.21
N ASP A 87 -29.04 21.43 -1.27
CA ASP A 87 -29.57 21.60 -2.64
C ASP A 87 -31.04 21.15 -2.71
N ALA A 88 -31.38 20.00 -2.11
CA ALA A 88 -32.76 19.49 -2.04
C ALA A 88 -33.69 20.42 -1.23
N ALA A 89 -33.19 20.99 -0.13
CA ALA A 89 -33.92 21.95 0.70
C ALA A 89 -34.03 23.35 0.07
N ARG A 90 -33.31 23.61 -1.03
CA ARG A 90 -33.17 24.92 -1.68
C ARG A 90 -32.77 26.03 -0.70
N LEU A 91 -31.76 25.75 0.12
CA LEU A 91 -31.26 26.70 1.12
C LEU A 91 -30.82 28.02 0.48
N GLY A 92 -31.32 29.13 1.00
CA GLY A 92 -30.89 30.49 0.65
C GLY A 92 -29.99 31.11 1.72
N GLU A 93 -29.43 32.29 1.44
CA GLU A 93 -28.61 33.03 2.42
C GLU A 93 -29.41 33.46 3.66
N ALA A 94 -30.72 33.68 3.53
CA ALA A 94 -31.60 34.04 4.65
C ALA A 94 -31.84 32.89 5.65
N ASP A 95 -31.52 31.65 5.27
CA ASP A 95 -31.65 30.47 6.13
C ASP A 95 -30.39 30.18 6.95
N LEU A 96 -29.32 30.97 6.74
CA LEU A 96 -28.05 30.78 7.43
C LEU A 96 -28.02 31.58 8.74
N PRO A 97 -27.35 31.06 9.79
CA PRO A 97 -27.14 31.81 11.02
C PRO A 97 -26.27 33.04 10.78
N GLU A 98 -26.42 34.07 11.61
CA GLU A 98 -25.55 35.25 11.56
C GLU A 98 -24.07 34.86 11.71
N GLY A 99 -23.20 35.56 10.98
CA GLY A 99 -21.75 35.32 11.02
C GLY A 99 -21.25 34.14 10.18
N TRP A 100 -22.09 33.55 9.33
CA TRP A 100 -21.65 32.55 8.35
C TRP A 100 -20.54 33.12 7.44
N LEU A 101 -19.63 32.25 7.01
CA LEU A 101 -18.50 32.60 6.15
C LEU A 101 -18.62 31.86 4.82
N ASP A 102 -18.35 32.55 3.71
CA ASP A 102 -18.14 31.89 2.44
C ASP A 102 -16.71 31.29 2.35
N THR A 103 -16.42 30.64 1.22
CA THR A 103 -15.11 30.02 0.98
C THR A 103 -13.96 31.03 0.96
N GLU A 104 -14.18 32.24 0.46
CA GLU A 104 -13.13 33.26 0.33
C GLU A 104 -12.84 33.92 1.68
N ALA A 105 -13.88 34.27 2.42
CA ALA A 105 -13.81 34.81 3.77
C ALA A 105 -13.16 33.82 4.74
N LEU A 106 -13.52 32.52 4.68
CA LEU A 106 -12.88 31.51 5.51
C LEU A 106 -11.41 31.28 5.14
N ALA A 107 -11.09 31.28 3.84
CA ALA A 107 -9.71 31.17 3.36
C ALA A 107 -8.85 32.34 3.86
N ALA A 108 -9.40 33.56 3.84
CA ALA A 108 -8.74 34.76 4.35
C ALA A 108 -8.55 34.69 5.87
N ARG A 109 -9.60 34.36 6.64
CA ARG A 109 -9.57 34.21 8.11
C ARG A 109 -8.46 33.26 8.55
N TRP A 110 -8.33 32.11 7.90
CA TRP A 110 -7.30 31.12 8.23
C TRP A 110 -5.96 31.35 7.53
N SER A 111 -5.88 32.32 6.62
CA SER A 111 -4.71 32.55 5.74
C SER A 111 -4.28 31.28 5.00
N VAL A 112 -5.24 30.53 4.44
CA VAL A 112 -5.00 29.28 3.71
C VAL A 112 -5.52 29.37 2.28
N SER A 113 -4.96 28.57 1.37
CA SER A 113 -5.48 28.46 0.00
C SER A 113 -6.81 27.70 -0.07
N ARG A 114 -7.61 27.93 -1.11
CA ARG A 114 -8.82 27.13 -1.42
C ARG A 114 -8.57 25.62 -1.44
N LYS A 115 -7.41 25.19 -1.99
CA LYS A 115 -6.99 23.78 -1.99
C LYS A 115 -6.76 23.21 -0.60
N THR A 116 -6.41 24.04 0.38
CA THR A 116 -6.30 23.63 1.78
C THR A 116 -7.68 23.48 2.41
N LEU A 117 -8.61 24.38 2.11
CA LEU A 117 -10.01 24.22 2.51
C LEU A 117 -10.62 22.93 1.95
N ASP A 118 -10.44 22.62 0.67
CA ASP A 118 -10.91 21.35 0.07
C ASP A 118 -10.36 20.12 0.79
N ARG A 119 -9.13 20.20 1.29
CA ARG A 119 -8.51 19.12 2.07
C ARG A 119 -9.07 19.04 3.48
N TYR A 120 -9.45 20.17 4.07
CA TYR A 120 -10.12 20.23 5.37
C TYR A 120 -11.56 19.74 5.29
N ARG A 121 -12.25 20.00 4.18
CA ARG A 121 -13.57 19.41 3.88
C ARG A 121 -13.53 17.89 3.93
N LYS A 122 -12.48 17.29 3.35
CA LYS A 122 -12.22 15.84 3.43
C LYS A 122 -11.90 15.32 4.85
N ARG A 123 -11.80 16.21 5.84
CA ARG A 123 -11.47 15.91 7.24
C ARG A 123 -12.58 16.36 8.19
N GLY A 124 -13.78 16.60 7.66
CA GLY A 124 -14.94 17.00 8.46
C GLY A 124 -15.12 18.51 8.64
N LEU A 125 -14.61 19.34 7.75
CA LEU A 125 -15.10 20.71 7.60
C LEU A 125 -16.33 20.69 6.69
N VAL A 126 -17.52 20.65 7.28
CA VAL A 126 -18.77 20.53 6.54
C VAL A 126 -19.19 21.89 5.99
N ALA A 127 -19.67 21.92 4.75
CA ALA A 127 -20.18 23.13 4.10
C ALA A 127 -21.65 22.93 3.72
N ARG A 128 -22.47 23.97 3.90
CA ARG A 128 -23.81 24.05 3.32
C ARG A 128 -23.72 24.62 1.91
N ARG A 129 -24.55 24.12 1.01
CA ARG A 129 -24.69 24.67 -0.35
C ARG A 129 -25.88 25.61 -0.37
N VAL A 130 -25.65 26.88 -0.68
CA VAL A 130 -26.70 27.91 -0.66
C VAL A 130 -26.83 28.64 -1.99
N ILE A 131 -28.03 29.09 -2.29
CA ILE A 131 -28.34 29.93 -3.46
C ILE A 131 -28.34 31.39 -3.00
N GLY A 132 -27.36 32.17 -3.46
CA GLY A 132 -27.25 33.59 -3.16
C GLY A 132 -28.34 34.42 -3.83
N GLY A 133 -28.54 35.65 -3.36
CA GLY A 133 -29.51 36.59 -3.96
C GLY A 133 -29.25 36.91 -5.44
N ASP A 134 -28.03 36.68 -5.92
CA ASP A 134 -27.61 36.79 -7.33
C ASP A 134 -27.83 35.48 -8.13
N ALA A 135 -28.60 34.53 -7.59
CA ALA A 135 -28.81 33.18 -8.10
C ALA A 135 -27.52 32.34 -8.25
N LYS A 136 -26.39 32.79 -7.69
CA LYS A 136 -25.14 32.01 -7.70
C LYS A 136 -25.09 31.06 -6.51
N VAL A 137 -24.64 29.85 -6.79
CA VAL A 137 -24.42 28.85 -5.74
C VAL A 137 -23.09 29.10 -5.03
N ARG A 138 -23.13 29.16 -3.70
CA ARG A 138 -21.97 29.34 -2.83
C ARG A 138 -21.91 28.24 -1.78
N LEU A 139 -20.71 28.01 -1.25
CA LEU A 139 -20.52 27.18 -0.08
C LEU A 139 -20.43 28.10 1.14
N ALA A 140 -21.26 27.80 2.14
CA ALA A 140 -21.32 28.53 3.39
C ALA A 140 -20.89 27.64 4.56
N PHE A 141 -20.15 28.23 5.49
CA PHE A 141 -19.67 27.59 6.71
C PHE A 141 -20.29 28.32 7.90
N THR A 142 -21.00 27.60 8.75
CA THR A 142 -21.62 28.16 9.96
C THR A 142 -20.54 28.42 11.03
N PRO A 143 -20.73 29.41 11.91
CA PRO A 143 -19.78 29.70 13.00
C PRO A 143 -19.45 28.47 13.84
N ASP A 144 -20.47 27.70 14.24
CA ASP A 144 -20.32 26.50 15.07
C ASP A 144 -19.39 25.46 14.44
N ILE A 145 -19.52 25.22 13.13
CA ILE A 145 -18.64 24.29 12.40
C ILE A 145 -17.22 24.83 12.31
N VAL A 146 -17.06 26.13 12.07
CA VAL A 146 -15.74 26.78 12.01
C VAL A 146 -15.04 26.66 13.37
N GLU A 147 -15.73 26.95 14.47
CA GLU A 147 -15.22 26.87 15.83
C GLU A 147 -14.91 25.44 16.25
N ALA A 148 -15.81 24.48 16.00
CA ALA A 148 -15.58 23.06 16.27
C ALA A 148 -14.37 22.53 15.47
N PHE A 149 -14.21 22.96 14.22
CA PHE A 149 -13.07 22.57 13.41
C PHE A 149 -11.77 23.24 13.89
N GLU A 150 -11.81 24.50 14.30
CA GLU A 150 -10.68 25.22 14.92
C GLU A 150 -10.23 24.53 16.22
N ALA A 151 -11.15 24.14 17.10
CA ALA A 151 -10.85 23.43 18.33
C ALA A 151 -10.14 22.08 18.08
N ARG A 152 -10.61 21.32 17.08
CA ARG A 152 -10.05 20.00 16.73
C ARG A 152 -8.74 20.07 15.94
N GLN A 153 -8.62 21.02 15.02
CA GLN A 153 -7.52 21.10 14.04
C GLN A 153 -6.64 22.35 14.19
N GLY A 154 -6.77 23.10 15.29
CA GLY A 154 -6.07 24.37 15.50
C GLY A 154 -4.55 24.29 15.31
N ARG A 155 -3.92 23.19 15.72
CA ARG A 155 -2.48 22.95 15.46
C ARG A 155 -2.15 22.81 13.97
N THR A 156 -3.03 22.16 13.20
CA THR A 156 -2.89 21.99 11.74
C THR A 156 -3.13 23.30 11.00
N ILE A 157 -4.16 24.06 11.41
CA ILE A 157 -4.47 25.39 10.86
C ILE A 157 -3.32 26.36 11.14
N ALA A 158 -2.78 26.40 12.36
CA ALA A 158 -1.63 27.23 12.71
C ALA A 158 -0.37 26.86 11.89
N LYS A 159 -0.14 25.57 11.61
CA LYS A 159 0.94 25.13 10.72
C LYS A 159 0.70 25.56 9.26
N ALA A 160 -0.54 25.47 8.78
CA ALA A 160 -0.89 25.89 7.42
C ALA A 160 -0.78 27.42 7.24
N ARG A 161 -1.13 28.19 8.28
CA ARG A 161 -0.96 29.66 8.32
C ARG A 161 0.51 30.09 8.18
N LYS A 162 1.46 29.29 8.67
CA LYS A 162 2.92 29.51 8.47
C LYS A 162 3.40 29.17 7.06
N PHE A 163 2.58 28.51 6.24
CA PHE A 163 2.95 28.14 4.88
C PHE A 163 2.80 29.34 3.94
N THR A 164 3.81 30.21 3.90
CA THR A 164 3.88 31.31 2.95
C THR A 164 4.49 30.83 1.64
N ARG A 165 3.91 31.25 0.50
CA ARG A 165 4.52 31.03 -0.82
C ARG A 165 5.86 31.76 -0.86
N ILE A 166 6.90 31.09 -1.36
CA ILE A 166 8.22 31.72 -1.52
C ILE A 166 8.12 32.72 -2.69
N PRO A 167 8.38 34.01 -2.48
CA PRO A 167 8.37 35.00 -3.55
C PRO A 167 9.51 34.76 -4.57
N PRO A 168 9.35 35.17 -5.84
CA PRO A 168 10.35 34.92 -6.89
C PRO A 168 11.72 35.51 -6.58
N GLU A 169 11.80 36.64 -5.88
CA GLU A 169 13.05 37.29 -5.46
C GLU A 169 13.82 36.46 -4.41
N ILE A 170 13.09 35.83 -3.49
CA ILE A 170 13.66 34.91 -2.50
C ILE A 170 14.07 33.61 -3.20
N GLU A 171 13.27 33.12 -4.16
CA GLU A 171 13.59 31.95 -4.97
C GLU A 171 14.92 32.12 -5.72
N ALA A 172 15.10 33.26 -6.42
CA ALA A 172 16.35 33.58 -7.11
C ALA A 172 17.55 33.66 -6.14
N SER A 173 17.33 34.22 -4.94
CA SER A 173 18.37 34.31 -3.91
C SER A 173 18.76 32.96 -3.31
N ILE A 174 17.79 32.06 -3.11
CA ILE A 174 17.99 30.67 -2.70
C ILE A 174 18.85 29.93 -3.73
N VAL A 175 18.46 30.00 -5.00
CA VAL A 175 19.15 29.34 -6.12
C VAL A 175 20.59 29.83 -6.26
N ARG A 176 20.82 31.14 -6.29
CA ARG A 176 22.16 31.72 -6.40
C ARG A 176 23.08 31.28 -5.25
N ARG A 177 22.55 31.26 -4.01
CA ARG A 177 23.32 30.79 -2.85
C ARG A 177 23.57 29.29 -2.88
N ALA A 178 22.61 28.50 -3.33
CA ALA A 178 22.79 27.06 -3.51
C ALA A 178 23.92 26.73 -4.49
N GLY A 179 24.00 27.48 -5.60
CA GLY A 179 25.14 27.43 -6.53
C GLY A 179 26.48 27.68 -5.84
N ARG A 180 26.57 28.72 -5.01
CA ARG A 180 27.78 29.02 -4.21
C ARG A 180 28.10 27.94 -3.18
N TYR A 181 27.08 27.37 -2.54
CA TYR A 181 27.28 26.29 -1.56
C TYR A 181 27.80 25.03 -2.22
N ARG A 182 27.31 24.73 -3.42
CA ARG A 182 27.81 23.63 -4.23
C ARG A 182 29.26 23.87 -4.66
N SER A 183 29.55 25.03 -5.24
CA SER A 183 30.88 25.29 -5.81
C SER A 183 31.98 25.45 -4.75
N ARG A 184 31.68 26.09 -3.61
CA ARG A 184 32.67 26.41 -2.58
C ARG A 184 32.79 25.37 -1.46
N PHE A 185 31.71 24.64 -1.17
CA PHE A 185 31.67 23.70 -0.04
C PHE A 185 31.27 22.28 -0.46
N GLY A 186 31.04 22.02 -1.74
CA GLY A 186 30.67 20.68 -2.22
C GLY A 186 29.32 20.17 -1.70
N CYS A 187 28.48 21.04 -1.12
CA CYS A 187 27.25 20.61 -0.46
C CYS A 187 26.34 19.81 -1.40
N SER A 188 25.70 18.77 -0.85
CA SER A 188 24.58 18.09 -1.48
C SER A 188 23.33 18.99 -1.47
N LEU A 189 22.33 18.63 -2.27
CA LEU A 189 21.07 19.36 -2.35
C LEU A 189 20.40 19.49 -0.97
N ASN A 190 20.40 18.41 -0.17
CA ASN A 190 19.75 18.41 1.14
C ASN A 190 20.54 19.23 2.17
N GLU A 191 21.88 19.17 2.15
CA GLU A 191 22.71 20.01 3.04
C GLU A 191 22.56 21.49 2.70
N ALA A 192 22.53 21.81 1.40
CA ALA A 192 22.27 23.16 0.94
C ALA A 192 20.87 23.62 1.37
N ALA A 193 19.84 22.79 1.17
CA ALA A 193 18.47 23.08 1.58
C ALA A 193 18.35 23.31 3.10
N ALA A 194 18.98 22.49 3.93
CA ALA A 194 18.98 22.64 5.38
C ALA A 194 19.61 23.98 5.83
N ARG A 195 20.75 24.36 5.26
CA ARG A 195 21.43 25.64 5.57
C ARG A 195 20.69 26.86 5.04
N LEU A 196 19.98 26.72 3.93
CA LEU A 196 19.20 27.80 3.32
C LEU A 196 17.85 27.97 4.03
N ALA A 197 17.26 26.89 4.52
CA ALA A 197 16.02 26.90 5.30
C ALA A 197 16.12 27.80 6.54
N THR A 198 17.17 27.62 7.35
CA THR A 198 17.43 28.47 8.53
C THR A 198 17.70 29.92 8.16
N ARG A 199 18.43 30.17 7.05
CA ARG A 199 18.78 31.52 6.63
C ARG A 199 17.61 32.33 6.07
N PHE A 200 16.71 31.70 5.34
CA PHE A 200 15.57 32.37 4.72
C PHE A 200 14.28 32.26 5.54
N ASP A 201 14.35 31.69 6.74
CA ASP A 201 13.20 31.36 7.58
C ASP A 201 12.09 30.62 6.81
N ARG A 202 12.51 29.55 6.12
CA ARG A 202 11.62 28.68 5.33
C ARG A 202 11.80 27.24 5.76
N SER A 203 10.76 26.43 5.52
CA SER A 203 10.87 25.00 5.79
C SER A 203 11.91 24.35 4.87
N HIS A 204 12.61 23.34 5.40
CA HIS A 204 13.57 22.55 4.63
C HIS A 204 12.97 22.07 3.31
N GLU A 205 11.78 21.44 3.36
CA GLU A 205 11.14 20.88 2.16
C GLU A 205 10.75 21.96 1.13
N ALA A 206 10.35 23.17 1.56
CA ALA A 206 10.03 24.25 0.63
C ALA A 206 11.27 24.72 -0.15
N VAL A 207 12.40 24.90 0.54
CA VAL A 207 13.69 25.22 -0.10
C VAL A 207 14.15 24.08 -1.00
N ARG A 208 13.99 22.83 -0.54
CA ARG A 208 14.34 21.63 -1.31
C ARG A 208 13.58 21.57 -2.63
N GLN A 209 12.27 21.84 -2.60
CA GLN A 209 11.42 21.86 -3.79
C GLN A 209 11.79 22.98 -4.76
N VAL A 210 12.15 24.17 -4.26
CA VAL A 210 12.69 25.26 -5.10
C VAL A 210 13.93 24.79 -5.87
N LEU A 211 14.90 24.20 -5.17
CA LEU A 211 16.15 23.75 -5.80
C LEU A 211 15.91 22.60 -6.79
N GLN A 212 15.03 21.66 -6.46
CA GLN A 212 14.65 20.58 -7.36
C GLN A 212 13.96 21.09 -8.62
N ARG A 213 12.99 21.99 -8.49
CA ARG A 213 12.26 22.57 -9.61
C ARG A 213 13.20 23.32 -10.55
N HIS A 214 14.13 24.09 -9.97
CA HIS A 214 15.17 24.79 -10.71
C HIS A 214 16.05 23.85 -11.55
N ASP A 215 16.55 22.76 -10.94
CA ASP A 215 17.43 21.81 -11.64
C ASP A 215 16.67 20.92 -12.65
N GLN A 216 15.40 20.60 -12.39
CA GLN A 216 14.56 19.84 -13.32
C GLN A 216 14.19 20.63 -14.58
N ALA A 217 13.98 21.95 -14.45
CA ALA A 217 13.65 22.82 -15.57
C ALA A 217 14.84 23.09 -16.52
N ARG A 218 16.05 22.60 -16.20
CA ARG A 218 17.27 22.89 -16.95
C ARG A 218 17.99 21.63 -17.48
N PRO A 219 18.73 21.79 -18.60
CA PRO A 219 19.63 20.74 -19.09
C PRO A 219 20.64 20.33 -18.02
N LYS A 220 21.09 19.07 -18.06
CA LYS A 220 21.99 18.49 -17.04
C LYS A 220 23.24 19.33 -16.79
N ALA A 221 23.84 19.91 -17.84
CA ALA A 221 25.03 20.75 -17.74
C ALA A 221 24.81 22.07 -16.96
N ALA A 222 23.56 22.53 -16.84
CA ALA A 222 23.20 23.78 -16.17
C ALA A 222 22.55 23.58 -14.79
N ARG A 223 22.57 22.34 -14.26
CA ARG A 223 22.05 22.01 -12.93
C ARG A 223 23.02 22.42 -11.85
N ILE A 224 22.49 22.86 -10.71
CA ILE A 224 23.31 23.11 -9.53
C ILE A 224 23.69 21.78 -8.87
N PHE A 225 22.73 20.86 -8.75
CA PHE A 225 22.96 19.56 -8.13
C PHE A 225 22.77 18.41 -9.12
N ASP A 226 23.84 17.63 -9.32
CA ASP A 226 23.82 16.34 -10.01
C ASP A 226 23.27 15.21 -9.13
N ALA A 227 22.25 15.49 -8.32
CA ALA A 227 21.60 14.42 -7.58
C ALA A 227 21.00 13.46 -8.62
N PRO A 228 21.38 12.16 -8.60
CA PRO A 228 20.73 11.22 -9.49
C PRO A 228 19.24 11.24 -9.14
N GLY A 229 18.41 11.48 -10.16
CA GLY A 229 16.94 11.49 -10.03
C GLY A 229 16.41 10.17 -9.46
N PRO A 230 15.10 10.00 -9.30
CA PRO A 230 14.53 8.73 -8.84
C PRO A 230 15.19 7.53 -9.56
N PRO A 231 15.50 6.43 -8.84
CA PRO A 231 16.01 5.23 -9.48
C PRO A 231 15.14 4.83 -10.67
N ASP A 232 15.76 4.67 -11.83
CA ASP A 232 15.10 4.14 -13.01
C ASP A 232 15.14 2.61 -12.99
N GLU A 233 14.36 1.99 -13.88
CA GLU A 233 14.27 0.53 -13.95
C GLU A 233 15.63 -0.14 -14.25
N ARG A 234 16.48 0.54 -15.02
CA ARG A 234 17.85 0.08 -15.30
C ARG A 234 18.68 -0.01 -14.03
N PHE A 235 18.60 1.00 -13.17
CA PHE A 235 19.28 0.99 -11.88
C PHE A 235 18.69 -0.05 -10.94
N GLU A 236 17.36 -0.22 -10.91
CA GLU A 236 16.73 -1.26 -10.09
C GLU A 236 17.23 -2.67 -10.47
N ARG A 237 17.33 -2.98 -11.78
CA ARG A 237 17.93 -4.23 -12.27
C ARG A 237 19.42 -4.37 -11.91
N LEU A 238 20.18 -3.28 -11.89
CA LEU A 238 21.58 -3.30 -11.43
C LEU A 238 21.67 -3.61 -9.93
N ALA A 239 20.87 -2.93 -9.11
CA ALA A 239 20.83 -3.12 -7.66
C ALA A 239 20.47 -4.55 -7.29
N TRP A 240 19.45 -5.12 -7.95
CA TRP A 240 19.09 -6.51 -7.80
C TRP A 240 20.23 -7.48 -8.14
N ARG A 241 20.88 -7.30 -9.30
CA ARG A 241 21.98 -8.18 -9.74
C ARG A 241 23.21 -8.10 -8.84
N ALA A 242 23.51 -6.92 -8.30
CA ALA A 242 24.61 -6.72 -7.36
C ALA A 242 24.32 -7.43 -6.03
N TRP A 243 23.11 -7.24 -5.49
CA TRP A 243 22.68 -7.89 -4.25
C TRP A 243 22.67 -9.42 -4.36
N ARG A 244 22.19 -9.98 -5.48
CA ARG A 244 22.26 -11.44 -5.75
C ARG A 244 23.68 -12.01 -5.79
N ARG A 245 24.70 -11.16 -5.97
CA ARG A 245 26.13 -11.54 -5.90
C ARG A 245 26.75 -11.21 -4.54
N ALA A 246 25.93 -11.01 -3.51
CA ALA A 246 26.34 -10.66 -2.15
C ALA A 246 27.14 -9.35 -2.04
N LEU A 247 26.97 -8.41 -2.97
CA LEU A 247 27.55 -7.07 -2.82
C LEU A 247 26.75 -6.24 -1.80
N ASP A 248 27.45 -5.62 -0.85
CA ASP A 248 26.82 -4.76 0.15
C ASP A 248 26.09 -3.56 -0.51
N PRO A 249 24.82 -3.29 -0.16
CA PRO A 249 24.06 -2.15 -0.69
C PRO A 249 24.72 -0.78 -0.42
N GLY A 250 25.51 -0.64 0.63
CA GLY A 250 26.26 0.58 0.95
C GLY A 250 27.38 0.87 -0.05
N LEU A 251 28.08 -0.16 -0.53
CA LEU A 251 29.07 -0.02 -1.61
C LEU A 251 28.42 0.47 -2.91
N LEU A 252 27.28 -0.12 -3.28
CA LEU A 252 26.53 0.30 -4.46
C LEU A 252 25.98 1.72 -4.32
N ALA A 253 25.51 2.09 -3.13
CA ALA A 253 25.03 3.43 -2.80
C ALA A 253 26.12 4.49 -3.04
N ARG A 254 27.34 4.27 -2.52
CA ARG A 254 28.50 5.16 -2.72
C ARG A 254 28.84 5.31 -4.21
N ARG A 255 29.01 4.19 -4.93
CA ARG A 255 29.37 4.21 -6.36
C ARG A 255 28.31 4.88 -7.24
N SER A 256 27.04 4.76 -6.88
CA SER A 256 25.92 5.33 -7.62
C SER A 256 25.51 6.74 -7.16
N LYS A 257 26.19 7.31 -6.15
CA LYS A 257 25.83 8.59 -5.51
C LYS A 257 24.37 8.61 -5.02
N ARG A 258 23.88 7.47 -4.53
CA ARG A 258 22.52 7.28 -3.98
C ARG A 258 22.59 6.95 -2.49
N SER A 259 21.46 7.10 -1.78
CA SER A 259 21.39 6.66 -0.38
C SER A 259 21.28 5.15 -0.28
N ARG A 260 21.80 4.57 0.81
CA ARG A 260 21.65 3.14 1.11
C ARG A 260 20.19 2.72 1.12
N VAL A 261 19.33 3.54 1.73
CA VAL A 261 17.87 3.31 1.78
C VAL A 261 17.26 3.25 0.38
N SER A 262 17.69 4.12 -0.55
CA SER A 262 17.21 4.09 -1.93
C SER A 262 17.60 2.80 -2.63
N VAL A 263 18.83 2.31 -2.42
CA VAL A 263 19.32 1.05 -3.01
C VAL A 263 18.54 -0.14 -2.46
N VAL A 264 18.37 -0.21 -1.13
CA VAL A 264 17.57 -1.27 -0.48
C VAL A 264 16.14 -1.27 -0.98
N ARG A 265 15.53 -0.09 -1.14
CA ARG A 265 14.17 0.01 -1.70
C ARG A 265 14.08 -0.56 -3.11
N CYS A 266 15.07 -0.29 -3.97
CA CYS A 266 15.12 -0.86 -5.32
C CYS A 266 15.21 -2.39 -5.28
N ILE A 267 16.04 -2.93 -4.38
CA ILE A 267 16.16 -4.38 -4.17
C ILE A 267 14.82 -4.96 -3.73
N ASN A 268 14.19 -4.38 -2.70
CA ASN A 268 12.92 -4.86 -2.17
C ASN A 268 11.77 -4.77 -3.18
N ARG A 269 11.71 -3.70 -4.01
CA ARG A 269 10.75 -3.63 -5.12
C ARG A 269 10.87 -4.82 -6.06
N ARG A 270 12.11 -5.19 -6.42
CA ARG A 270 12.33 -6.35 -7.28
C ARG A 270 11.97 -7.65 -6.59
N ARG A 271 12.24 -7.80 -5.30
CA ARG A 271 11.82 -8.96 -4.50
C ARG A 271 10.30 -9.09 -4.44
N THR A 272 9.59 -7.99 -4.16
CA THR A 272 8.12 -7.94 -4.21
C THR A 272 7.57 -8.35 -5.56
N ALA A 273 8.09 -7.77 -6.65
CA ALA A 273 7.64 -8.11 -8.00
C ALA A 273 7.88 -9.59 -8.35
N LEU A 274 8.99 -10.18 -7.87
CA LEU A 274 9.24 -11.62 -8.04
C LEU A 274 8.23 -12.44 -7.25
N LEU A 275 7.99 -12.12 -5.97
CA LEU A 275 7.04 -12.84 -5.13
C LEU A 275 5.61 -12.81 -5.69
N GLN A 276 5.17 -11.65 -6.17
CA GLN A 276 3.85 -11.48 -6.80
C GLN A 276 3.74 -12.16 -8.17
N GLY A 277 4.86 -12.39 -8.85
CA GLY A 277 4.92 -13.13 -10.11
C GLY A 277 5.01 -14.65 -9.95
N VAL A 278 5.17 -15.17 -8.74
CA VAL A 278 5.11 -16.62 -8.51
C VAL A 278 3.65 -17.03 -8.41
N GLU A 279 3.15 -17.75 -9.41
CA GLU A 279 1.89 -18.48 -9.28
C GLU A 279 2.08 -19.63 -8.30
N VAL A 280 1.59 -19.43 -7.08
CA VAL A 280 1.57 -20.46 -6.05
C VAL A 280 0.13 -20.92 -5.89
N THR A 281 -0.22 -22.03 -6.52
CA THR A 281 -1.52 -22.68 -6.28
C THR A 281 -1.38 -23.65 -5.11
N PRO A 282 -1.97 -23.37 -3.93
CA PRO A 282 -1.97 -24.33 -2.84
C PRO A 282 -2.84 -25.52 -3.24
N PHE A 283 -2.28 -26.72 -3.20
CA PHE A 283 -3.03 -27.97 -3.37
C PHE A 283 -3.39 -28.51 -1.97
N GLY A 284 -4.61 -29.01 -1.77
CA GLY A 284 -5.03 -29.62 -0.50
C GLY A 284 -5.92 -28.77 0.41
N ALA A 285 -6.51 -29.43 1.42
CA ALA A 285 -7.51 -28.84 2.31
C ALA A 285 -6.92 -27.77 3.25
N ARG A 286 -7.75 -26.78 3.62
CA ARG A 286 -7.36 -25.74 4.58
C ARG A 286 -7.13 -26.35 5.96
N VAL A 287 -5.89 -26.37 6.43
CA VAL A 287 -5.57 -26.63 7.85
C VAL A 287 -5.93 -25.39 8.66
N LYS A 288 -6.59 -25.57 9.83
CA LYS A 288 -6.91 -24.46 10.75
C LYS A 288 -5.62 -23.80 11.26
N VAL A 289 -5.63 -22.48 11.47
CA VAL A 289 -4.46 -21.68 11.90
C VAL A 289 -3.84 -22.23 13.19
N ASP A 290 -4.64 -22.61 14.18
CA ASP A 290 -4.17 -23.14 15.47
C ASP A 290 -3.45 -24.50 15.37
N ALA A 291 -3.68 -25.22 14.27
CA ALA A 291 -2.99 -26.46 13.97
C ALA A 291 -1.75 -26.24 13.07
N ALA A 292 -1.64 -25.08 12.42
CA ALA A 292 -0.57 -24.81 11.47
C ALA A 292 0.81 -24.76 12.15
N ASP A 293 0.92 -24.07 13.29
CA ASP A 293 2.19 -23.97 14.00
C ASP A 293 2.60 -25.33 14.57
N ARG A 294 1.65 -26.14 15.10
CA ARG A 294 1.94 -27.52 15.54
C ARG A 294 2.49 -28.40 14.42
N VAL A 295 1.94 -28.28 13.20
CA VAL A 295 2.43 -29.02 12.03
C VAL A 295 3.84 -28.59 11.64
N LEU A 296 4.12 -27.28 11.67
CA LEU A 296 5.43 -26.72 11.36
C LEU A 296 6.49 -27.04 12.43
N GLU A 297 6.07 -27.21 13.69
CA GLU A 297 6.93 -27.57 14.81
C GLU A 297 7.25 -29.06 14.90
N ALA A 298 6.48 -29.90 14.21
CA ALA A 298 6.70 -31.34 14.17
C ALA A 298 8.11 -31.69 13.69
N GLU A 299 8.74 -32.67 14.34
CA GLU A 299 10.12 -33.09 14.07
C GLU A 299 10.39 -33.37 12.57
N PRO A 300 9.52 -34.11 11.84
CA PRO A 300 9.76 -34.41 10.43
C PRO A 300 9.79 -33.18 9.51
N CYS A 301 9.22 -32.06 9.97
CA CYS A 301 9.18 -30.80 9.24
C CYS A 301 10.42 -29.93 9.50
N ARG A 302 11.30 -30.32 10.43
CA ARG A 302 12.45 -29.52 10.88
C ARG A 302 13.79 -30.26 10.73
N THR A 303 13.77 -31.58 10.69
CA THR A 303 14.96 -32.43 10.58
C THR A 303 15.03 -33.09 9.20
N GLY A 304 16.23 -33.54 8.82
CA GLY A 304 16.43 -34.28 7.56
C GLY A 304 16.06 -33.49 6.29
N LEU A 305 16.06 -32.16 6.35
CA LEU A 305 15.63 -31.30 5.24
C LEU A 305 16.77 -30.81 4.34
N ASP A 306 18.03 -30.98 4.75
CA ASP A 306 19.21 -30.67 3.92
C ASP A 306 19.56 -31.85 3.03
N VAL A 307 18.60 -32.27 2.19
CA VAL A 307 18.77 -33.40 1.29
C VAL A 307 19.25 -32.88 -0.06
N ARG A 308 20.39 -33.39 -0.52
CA ARG A 308 20.94 -33.06 -1.84
C ARG A 308 20.51 -34.13 -2.84
N PRO A 309 19.84 -33.77 -3.95
CA PRO A 309 19.51 -34.73 -4.98
C PRO A 309 20.79 -35.19 -5.70
N VAL A 310 20.88 -36.48 -5.99
CA VAL A 310 21.85 -36.99 -6.96
C VAL A 310 21.39 -36.58 -8.35
N LEU A 311 22.26 -35.85 -9.06
CA LEU A 311 21.98 -35.34 -10.41
C LEU A 311 22.49 -36.28 -11.50
N ASP A 312 23.42 -37.18 -11.18
CA ASP A 312 23.89 -38.20 -12.10
C ASP A 312 22.89 -39.36 -12.17
N ALA A 313 22.45 -39.69 -13.38
CA ALA A 313 21.41 -40.69 -13.60
C ALA A 313 21.85 -42.10 -13.17
N LEU A 314 23.12 -42.46 -13.38
CA LEU A 314 23.65 -43.79 -13.05
C LEU A 314 23.83 -43.94 -11.54
N GLU A 315 24.34 -42.91 -10.88
CA GLU A 315 24.46 -42.87 -9.44
C GLU A 315 23.08 -42.87 -8.76
N TRP A 316 22.13 -42.13 -9.31
CA TRP A 316 20.73 -42.19 -8.87
C TRP A 316 20.16 -43.61 -9.01
N ALA A 317 20.38 -44.28 -10.15
CA ALA A 317 19.89 -45.65 -10.37
C ALA A 317 20.50 -46.68 -9.39
N ARG A 318 21.72 -46.45 -8.90
CA ARG A 318 22.37 -47.28 -7.87
C ARG A 318 21.86 -47.00 -6.47
N GLN A 319 21.54 -45.74 -6.16
CA GLN A 319 21.13 -45.31 -4.83
C GLN A 319 19.63 -45.49 -4.59
N ALA A 320 18.79 -45.15 -5.56
CA ALA A 320 17.34 -45.08 -5.41
C ALA A 320 16.70 -46.39 -4.88
N PRO A 321 17.10 -47.60 -5.32
CA PRO A 321 16.57 -48.85 -4.76
C PRO A 321 16.91 -49.08 -3.28
N ARG A 322 17.97 -48.43 -2.78
CA ARG A 322 18.41 -48.52 -1.38
C ARG A 322 17.71 -47.51 -0.47
N THR A 323 16.91 -46.61 -1.02
CA THR A 323 16.14 -45.63 -0.24
C THR A 323 15.08 -46.38 0.59
N PRO A 324 15.04 -46.18 1.92
CA PRO A 324 14.04 -46.79 2.79
C PRO A 324 12.62 -46.45 2.35
N ALA A 325 11.67 -47.34 2.64
CA ALA A 325 10.26 -47.04 2.43
C ALA A 325 9.86 -45.81 3.25
N PRO A 326 9.07 -44.89 2.67
CA PRO A 326 8.65 -43.70 3.39
C PRO A 326 7.74 -44.03 4.57
N VAL A 327 7.87 -43.25 5.66
CA VAL A 327 6.98 -43.33 6.82
C VAL A 327 5.76 -42.45 6.57
N GLY A 328 4.59 -43.05 6.37
CA GLY A 328 3.38 -42.33 5.94
C GLY A 328 2.86 -41.24 6.89
N ILE A 329 3.22 -41.25 8.18
CA ILE A 329 2.93 -40.15 9.11
C ILE A 329 3.83 -38.95 8.82
N GLU A 330 5.14 -39.17 8.65
CA GLU A 330 6.11 -38.12 8.32
C GLU A 330 5.79 -37.45 6.98
N GLU A 331 5.42 -38.24 5.97
CA GLU A 331 5.05 -37.71 4.66
C GLU A 331 3.82 -36.82 4.72
N ARG A 332 2.78 -37.25 5.44
CA ARG A 332 1.58 -36.44 5.63
C ARG A 332 1.89 -35.12 6.32
N LEU A 333 2.71 -35.13 7.37
CA LEU A 333 3.12 -33.92 8.08
C LEU A 333 3.95 -32.98 7.19
N ARG A 334 4.94 -33.51 6.46
CA ARG A 334 5.75 -32.72 5.51
C ARG A 334 4.91 -32.12 4.39
N ALA A 335 3.95 -32.88 3.85
CA ALA A 335 3.04 -32.40 2.81
C ALA A 335 2.12 -31.28 3.34
N GLN A 336 1.57 -31.44 4.54
CA GLN A 336 0.77 -30.40 5.19
C GLN A 336 1.60 -29.13 5.44
N ALA A 337 2.82 -29.27 5.98
CA ALA A 337 3.75 -28.16 6.21
C ALA A 337 4.12 -27.44 4.91
N TYR A 338 4.39 -28.19 3.84
CA TYR A 338 4.66 -27.63 2.50
C TYR A 338 3.53 -26.73 2.04
N HIS A 339 2.28 -27.22 2.07
CA HIS A 339 1.11 -26.45 1.64
C HIS A 339 0.82 -25.23 2.52
N LEU A 340 1.02 -25.36 3.84
CA LEU A 340 0.92 -24.25 4.78
C LEU A 340 1.91 -23.12 4.45
N LEU A 341 3.17 -23.44 4.20
CA LEU A 341 4.22 -22.46 3.92
C LEU A 341 4.04 -21.79 2.55
N VAL A 342 3.65 -22.58 1.55
CA VAL A 342 3.25 -22.12 0.21
C VAL A 342 2.12 -21.11 0.31
N ARG A 343 1.08 -21.42 1.09
CA ARG A 343 -0.05 -20.52 1.31
C ARG A 343 0.33 -19.27 2.10
N ARG A 344 1.09 -19.42 3.19
CA ARG A 344 1.62 -18.29 3.98
C ARG A 344 2.42 -17.34 3.08
N ALA A 345 3.26 -17.86 2.19
CA ALA A 345 3.99 -17.05 1.23
C ALA A 345 3.09 -16.33 0.23
N ALA A 346 2.06 -17.00 -0.30
CA ALA A 346 1.09 -16.41 -1.22
C ALA A 346 0.27 -15.29 -0.56
N ASP A 347 -0.23 -15.52 0.66
CA ASP A 347 -0.99 -14.54 1.44
C ASP A 347 -0.11 -13.31 1.76
N LEU A 348 1.15 -13.52 2.16
CA LEU A 348 2.11 -12.45 2.37
C LEU A 348 2.39 -11.67 1.08
N ALA A 349 2.63 -12.36 -0.04
CA ALA A 349 2.93 -11.74 -1.33
C ALA A 349 1.75 -10.89 -1.86
N ALA A 350 0.52 -11.37 -1.67
CA ALA A 350 -0.70 -10.63 -2.03
C ALA A 350 -0.87 -9.34 -1.22
N GLY A 351 -0.41 -9.32 0.03
CA GLY A 351 -0.45 -8.15 0.91
C GLY A 351 0.67 -7.12 0.70
N LEU A 352 1.66 -7.38 -0.17
CA LEU A 352 2.79 -6.46 -0.39
C LEU A 352 2.39 -5.25 -1.25
N ASP A 353 2.74 -4.04 -0.80
CA ASP A 353 2.65 -2.81 -1.61
C ASP A 353 3.90 -2.63 -2.49
N PRO A 354 3.79 -2.69 -3.84
CA PRO A 354 4.92 -2.49 -4.74
C PRO A 354 5.53 -1.09 -4.67
N ALA A 355 4.73 -0.08 -4.30
CA ALA A 355 5.20 1.31 -4.19
C ALA A 355 6.03 1.52 -2.91
N LYS A 356 5.68 0.81 -1.83
CA LYS A 356 6.29 0.90 -0.50
C LYS A 356 6.65 -0.49 0.05
N PRO A 357 7.67 -1.14 -0.52
CA PRO A 357 8.00 -2.51 -0.13
C PRO A 357 8.64 -2.54 1.26
N ASP A 358 8.03 -3.33 2.16
CA ASP A 358 8.55 -3.58 3.51
C ASP A 358 9.41 -4.86 3.53
N ALA A 359 10.56 -4.80 4.19
CA ALA A 359 11.52 -5.89 4.21
C ALA A 359 11.02 -7.11 4.99
N GLN A 360 10.37 -6.90 6.13
CA GLN A 360 9.96 -7.98 7.03
C GLN A 360 8.99 -8.99 6.37
N PRO A 361 7.85 -8.58 5.76
CA PRO A 361 6.95 -9.52 5.11
C PRO A 361 7.59 -10.19 3.88
N ILE A 362 8.48 -9.50 3.16
CA ILE A 362 9.25 -10.09 2.04
C ILE A 362 10.18 -11.20 2.56
N ASP A 363 10.93 -10.93 3.63
CA ASP A 363 11.85 -11.90 4.23
C ASP A 363 11.11 -13.14 4.75
N LEU A 364 9.94 -12.95 5.37
CA LEU A 364 9.09 -14.05 5.83
C LEU A 364 8.52 -14.88 4.68
N ALA A 365 8.06 -14.24 3.60
CA ALA A 365 7.56 -14.93 2.42
C ALA A 365 8.66 -15.76 1.75
N GLU A 366 9.84 -15.17 1.52
CA GLU A 366 10.98 -15.88 0.96
C GLU A 366 11.47 -17.02 1.87
N THR A 367 11.48 -16.83 3.18
CA THR A 367 11.84 -17.89 4.15
C THR A 367 10.85 -19.04 4.08
N SER A 368 9.55 -18.74 3.99
CA SER A 368 8.50 -19.75 3.84
C SER A 368 8.68 -20.56 2.55
N LEU A 369 8.99 -19.90 1.42
CA LEU A 369 9.26 -20.58 0.15
C LEU A 369 10.53 -21.44 0.18
N ARG A 370 11.60 -20.98 0.84
CA ARG A 370 12.83 -21.78 1.00
C ARG A 370 12.57 -23.04 1.84
N TRP A 371 11.81 -22.91 2.93
CA TRP A 371 11.44 -24.05 3.76
C TRP A 371 10.51 -25.02 3.00
N ALA A 372 9.49 -24.50 2.32
CA ALA A 372 8.64 -25.30 1.44
C ALA A 372 9.45 -26.05 0.38
N SER A 373 10.45 -25.41 -0.24
CA SER A 373 11.31 -26.05 -1.23
C SER A 373 12.10 -27.22 -0.64
N ARG A 374 12.59 -27.10 0.60
CA ARG A 374 13.28 -28.19 1.29
C ARG A 374 12.35 -29.34 1.66
N LEU A 375 11.14 -29.06 2.14
CA LEU A 375 10.12 -30.07 2.41
C LEU A 375 9.74 -30.82 1.13
N LYS A 376 9.55 -30.09 0.02
CA LYS A 376 9.28 -30.68 -1.29
C LYS A 376 10.41 -31.59 -1.73
N ALA A 377 11.66 -31.17 -1.57
CA ALA A 377 12.82 -32.01 -1.89
C ALA A 377 12.82 -33.29 -1.04
N ALA A 378 12.62 -33.19 0.28
CA ALA A 378 12.54 -34.35 1.17
C ALA A 378 11.41 -35.32 0.78
N LEU A 379 10.22 -34.81 0.43
CA LEU A 379 9.08 -35.60 -0.04
C LEU A 379 9.34 -36.31 -1.38
N VAL A 380 10.01 -35.64 -2.32
CA VAL A 380 10.33 -36.27 -3.61
C VAL A 380 11.42 -37.33 -3.44
N LEU A 381 12.41 -37.05 -2.59
CA LEU A 381 13.55 -37.94 -2.38
C LEU A 381 13.18 -39.19 -1.57
N SER A 382 12.21 -39.12 -0.65
CA SER A 382 11.67 -40.31 0.03
C SER A 382 11.00 -41.29 -0.92
N GLN A 383 10.53 -40.83 -2.08
CA GLN A 383 9.82 -41.64 -3.07
C GLN A 383 10.73 -42.32 -4.09
N GLN A 384 12.04 -42.07 -4.06
CA GLN A 384 12.97 -42.59 -5.07
C GLN A 384 12.97 -44.11 -5.17
N GLY A 385 12.89 -44.83 -4.04
CA GLY A 385 12.82 -46.29 -4.04
C GLY A 385 11.52 -46.83 -4.62
N LEU A 386 10.41 -46.10 -4.50
CA LEU A 386 9.16 -46.45 -5.17
C LEU A 386 9.26 -46.22 -6.68
N ILE A 387 9.82 -45.07 -7.09
CA ILE A 387 10.02 -44.73 -8.50
C ILE A 387 10.93 -45.76 -9.18
N ALA A 388 12.06 -46.10 -8.56
CA ALA A 388 12.99 -47.11 -9.08
C ALA A 388 12.30 -48.47 -9.27
N ARG A 389 11.60 -48.97 -8.24
CA ARG A 389 10.85 -50.24 -8.33
C ARG A 389 9.76 -50.22 -9.40
N ALA A 390 9.06 -49.10 -9.56
CA ALA A 390 8.04 -48.95 -10.60
C ALA A 390 8.66 -49.00 -12.02
N ILE A 391 9.84 -48.42 -12.20
CA ILE A 391 10.58 -48.50 -13.47
C ILE A 391 11.10 -49.93 -13.70
N GLU A 392 11.73 -50.55 -12.71
CA GLU A 392 12.24 -51.93 -12.79
C GLU A 392 11.12 -52.94 -13.09
N SER A 393 9.95 -52.78 -12.45
CA SER A 393 8.77 -53.59 -12.72
C SER A 393 8.29 -53.49 -14.17
N ARG A 394 8.35 -52.30 -14.78
CA ARG A 394 7.99 -52.10 -16.20
C ARG A 394 9.06 -52.61 -17.16
N LEU A 395 10.33 -52.51 -16.78
CA LEU A 395 11.45 -53.01 -17.58
C LEU A 395 11.65 -54.53 -17.46
N GLY A 396 11.09 -55.16 -16.42
CA GLY A 396 11.31 -56.58 -16.12
C GLY A 396 12.73 -56.92 -15.68
N ARG A 397 13.55 -55.91 -15.35
CA ARG A 397 14.97 -56.07 -14.94
C ARG A 397 15.44 -54.93 -14.03
N PRO A 398 16.50 -55.14 -13.23
CA PRO A 398 17.07 -54.08 -12.39
C PRO A 398 17.62 -52.90 -13.20
N LEU A 399 17.71 -51.71 -12.58
CA LEU A 399 18.23 -50.49 -13.20
C LEU A 399 19.77 -50.41 -13.24
N HIS A 400 20.45 -50.94 -12.23
CA HIS A 400 21.92 -50.83 -12.09
C HIS A 400 22.79 -51.50 -13.19
N PRO A 401 22.36 -52.55 -13.91
CA PRO A 401 23.15 -53.18 -14.98
C PRO A 401 22.87 -52.60 -16.38
N VAL A 402 21.94 -51.63 -16.52
CA VAL A 402 21.53 -51.10 -17.83
C VAL A 402 22.61 -50.14 -18.38
N ARG A 403 23.23 -50.51 -19.51
CA ARG A 403 24.17 -49.66 -20.25
C ARG A 403 23.38 -48.74 -21.18
N GLY A 404 23.91 -47.55 -21.48
CA GLY A 404 23.30 -46.64 -22.46
C GLY A 404 23.04 -47.29 -23.84
N ALA A 405 23.87 -48.26 -24.21
CA ALA A 405 23.71 -49.07 -25.43
C ALA A 405 22.51 -50.03 -25.40
N ASP A 406 21.98 -50.37 -24.23
CA ASP A 406 20.83 -51.27 -24.07
C ASP A 406 19.49 -50.57 -24.38
N PHE A 407 19.51 -49.25 -24.61
CA PHE A 407 18.35 -48.43 -25.00
C PHE A 407 18.19 -48.31 -26.53
N ALA A 408 18.81 -49.19 -27.32
CA ALA A 408 18.73 -49.17 -28.79
C ALA A 408 17.33 -49.51 -29.36
N ALA A 409 16.35 -49.88 -28.53
CA ALA A 409 14.95 -50.01 -28.94
C ALA A 409 14.17 -48.77 -28.48
N PRO A 410 13.41 -48.09 -29.37
CA PRO A 410 12.60 -46.96 -28.96
C PRO A 410 11.62 -47.41 -27.87
N LEU A 411 11.64 -46.75 -26.72
CA LEU A 411 10.55 -46.78 -25.74
C LEU A 411 9.32 -46.07 -26.33
N LEU A 412 8.81 -46.56 -27.46
CA LEU A 412 7.52 -46.17 -28.00
C LEU A 412 6.47 -46.97 -27.25
N LEU A 413 5.82 -46.29 -26.31
CA LEU A 413 4.57 -46.71 -25.70
C LEU A 413 3.59 -47.14 -26.80
N PRO A 414 2.94 -48.31 -26.71
CA PRO A 414 1.73 -48.53 -27.48
C PRO A 414 0.66 -47.58 -26.92
N CYS A 415 0.37 -46.49 -27.63
CA CYS A 415 -0.89 -45.77 -27.46
C CYS A 415 -2.02 -46.77 -27.71
N ARG A 416 -2.66 -47.24 -26.62
CA ARG A 416 -3.93 -47.94 -26.73
C ARG A 416 -4.98 -46.93 -27.22
N ARG A 417 -5.59 -47.24 -28.36
CA ARG A 417 -6.84 -46.64 -28.83
C ARG A 417 -8.01 -47.14 -28.00
#